data_AF-A0A7W8YK90-F1
#
_entry.id   AF-A0A7W8YK90-F1
#
_cell.length_a   1.000
_cell.length_b   1.000
_cell.length_c   1.000
_cell.angle_alpha   90.00
_cell.angle_beta   90.00
_cell.angle_gamma   90.00
#
_symmetry.space_group_name_H-M   'P 1'
#
loop_
_entity.id
_entity.type
_entity.pdbx_description
1 polymer ?
#
loop_
_entity_poly.entity_id
_entity_poly.type
_entity_poly.pdbx_seq_one_letter_code
_entity_poly.pdbx_strand_id
1 'polypeptide(L)'
;MPITAVHWTHLLHIFHRRSSSIMTRGGATFDRDTVVANTKKYICGNIRRELLPATLKVYPIKDFGAIEEGEHRFCEIASGKCEGIAKFLIVWQSTGAKWQITRVLSYGHRSLTGTEQQTLAAAGQIQ
;
A
#
# COMPACT_ATOMS: atom_id res chain seq x y z
N MET A 1 24.77 9.81 16.54
CA MET A 1 24.62 8.36 16.71
C MET A 1 23.71 7.86 15.59
N PRO A 2 24.20 7.09 14.61
CA PRO A 2 23.39 6.73 13.45
C PRO A 2 22.40 5.63 13.84
N ILE A 3 21.12 5.88 13.53
CA ILE A 3 20.02 4.94 13.77
C ILE A 3 20.24 3.77 12.82
N THR A 4 20.78 2.68 13.35
CA THR A 4 21.06 1.45 12.61
C THR A 4 19.77 0.71 12.26
N ALA A 5 19.81 0.02 11.12
CA ALA A 5 18.73 -0.60 10.35
C ALA A 5 17.88 -1.67 11.07
N VAL A 6 17.91 -1.79 12.40
CA VAL A 6 17.23 -2.84 13.17
C VAL A 6 15.76 -2.47 13.48
N HIS A 7 15.35 -1.23 13.20
CA HIS A 7 14.02 -0.73 13.59
C HIS A 7 12.99 -0.66 12.44
N TRP A 8 13.25 -1.33 11.31
CA TRP A 8 12.34 -1.32 10.15
C TRP A 8 11.48 -2.58 10.02
N THR A 9 11.91 -3.72 10.55
CA THR A 9 11.17 -4.99 10.45
C THR A 9 9.87 -4.99 11.28
N HIS A 10 9.78 -4.14 12.30
CA HIS A 10 8.57 -4.00 13.13
C HIS A 10 7.54 -2.99 12.59
N LEU A 11 7.85 -2.24 11.52
CA LEU A 11 6.90 -1.30 10.92
C LEU A 11 5.87 -1.98 10.01
N LEU A 12 6.12 -3.22 9.55
CA LEU A 12 5.16 -3.97 8.71
C LEU A 12 3.85 -4.33 9.42
N HIS A 13 3.79 -4.25 10.76
CA HIS A 13 2.60 -4.61 11.55
C HIS A 13 1.81 -3.41 12.09
N ILE A 14 2.14 -2.18 11.70
CA ILE A 14 1.61 -0.98 12.36
C ILE A 14 0.64 -0.18 11.49
N PHE A 15 -0.64 -0.43 11.80
CA PHE A 15 -1.74 0.54 11.98
C PHE A 15 -2.45 1.19 10.78
N HIS A 16 -3.73 0.83 10.72
CA HIS A 16 -4.85 1.70 10.38
C HIS A 16 -4.88 2.98 11.25
N ARG A 17 -4.70 4.16 10.63
CA ARG A 17 -5.60 5.33 10.66
C ARG A 17 -4.83 6.61 10.32
N ARG A 18 -5.48 7.39 9.44
CA ARG A 18 -5.16 8.76 8.97
C ARG A 18 -4.06 8.85 7.91
N SER A 19 -4.43 8.75 6.64
CA SER A 19 -4.37 9.87 5.67
C SER A 19 -4.96 9.47 4.33
N SER A 20 -5.39 10.47 3.56
CA SER A 20 -6.26 10.32 2.40
C SER A 20 -5.65 10.97 1.17
N SER A 21 -5.12 10.15 0.27
CA SER A 21 -5.38 10.33 -1.16
C SER A 21 -5.37 8.94 -1.83
N ILE A 22 -6.28 8.73 -2.77
CA ILE A 22 -6.30 7.54 -3.62
C ILE A 22 -6.54 8.05 -5.04
N MET A 23 -5.65 7.73 -5.96
CA MET A 23 -5.84 8.07 -7.37
C MET A 23 -6.39 6.81 -8.04
N THR A 24 -7.51 6.93 -8.73
CA THR A 24 -8.11 5.83 -9.50
C THR A 24 -8.16 6.24 -10.97
N ARG A 25 -8.32 5.27 -11.88
CA ARG A 25 -8.49 5.55 -13.32
C ARG A 25 -9.69 6.48 -13.64
N GLY A 26 -10.61 6.68 -12.69
CA GLY A 26 -11.78 7.57 -12.82
C GLY A 26 -11.58 9.01 -12.34
N GLY A 27 -10.35 9.41 -12.01
CA GLY A 27 -10.03 10.74 -11.49
C GLY A 27 -9.44 10.71 -10.08
N ALA A 28 -8.82 11.82 -9.69
CA ALA A 28 -8.20 11.95 -8.39
C ALA A 28 -9.25 12.30 -7.32
N THR A 29 -9.38 11.46 -6.30
CA THR A 29 -10.19 11.78 -5.12
C THR A 29 -9.28 12.36 -4.04
N PHE A 30 -9.42 13.66 -3.80
CA PHE A 30 -8.66 14.38 -2.78
C PHE A 30 -9.43 14.57 -1.47
N ASP A 31 -10.75 14.38 -1.49
CA ASP A 31 -11.58 14.49 -0.30
C ASP A 31 -11.44 13.26 0.61
N ARG A 32 -11.09 13.51 1.87
CA ARG A 32 -10.82 12.46 2.84
C ARG A 32 -12.03 11.59 3.09
N ASP A 33 -13.17 12.20 3.34
CA ASP A 33 -14.35 11.48 3.80
C ASP A 33 -14.91 10.61 2.68
N THR A 34 -14.84 11.09 1.44
CA THR A 34 -15.14 10.32 0.23
C THR A 34 -14.20 9.13 0.06
N VAL A 35 -12.87 9.32 0.21
CA VAL A 35 -11.92 8.19 0.13
C VAL A 35 -12.21 7.14 1.21
N VAL A 36 -12.47 7.58 2.44
CA VAL A 36 -12.77 6.67 3.56
C VAL A 36 -14.10 5.95 3.33
N ALA A 37 -15.14 6.66 2.91
CA ALA A 37 -16.47 6.09 2.64
C ALA A 37 -16.40 5.06 1.51
N ASN A 38 -15.74 5.39 0.40
CA ASN A 38 -15.58 4.47 -0.73
C ASN A 38 -14.72 3.25 -0.35
N THR A 39 -13.65 3.46 0.42
CA THR A 39 -12.83 2.34 0.91
C THR A 39 -13.65 1.40 1.78
N LYS A 40 -14.46 1.93 2.71
CA LYS A 40 -15.35 1.11 3.55
C LYS A 40 -16.40 0.37 2.73
N LYS A 41 -17.00 1.06 1.75
CA LYS A 41 -18.11 0.52 0.96
C LYS A 41 -17.66 -0.55 -0.02
N TYR A 42 -16.52 -0.35 -0.68
CA TYR A 42 -16.12 -1.19 -1.81
C TYR A 42 -14.92 -2.10 -1.52
N ILE A 43 -14.03 -1.72 -0.61
CA ILE A 43 -12.75 -2.42 -0.39
C ILE A 43 -12.78 -3.27 0.89
N CYS A 44 -13.20 -2.70 2.02
CA CYS A 44 -13.23 -3.40 3.30
C CYS A 44 -14.15 -4.63 3.23
N GLY A 45 -13.61 -5.82 3.50
CA GLY A 45 -14.35 -7.09 3.48
C GLY A 45 -14.48 -7.74 2.11
N ASN A 46 -14.19 -7.02 1.01
CA ASN A 46 -14.28 -7.56 -0.35
C ASN A 46 -12.91 -7.84 -0.96
N ILE A 47 -11.93 -6.95 -0.71
CA ILE A 47 -10.63 -6.98 -1.35
C ILE A 47 -9.51 -7.03 -0.30
N ARG A 48 -8.59 -7.97 -0.46
CA ARG A 48 -7.33 -8.06 0.27
C ARG A 48 -6.22 -7.42 -0.55
N ARG A 49 -5.44 -6.55 0.10
CA ARG A 49 -4.25 -5.92 -0.50
C ARG A 49 -3.02 -6.63 0.04
N GLU A 50 -2.14 -7.04 -0.86
CA GLU A 50 -0.91 -7.74 -0.51
C GLU A 50 0.27 -7.03 -1.16
N LEU A 51 1.32 -6.80 -0.37
CA LEU A 51 2.58 -6.24 -0.88
C LEU A 51 3.25 -7.27 -1.78
N LEU A 52 3.62 -6.87 -3.00
CA LEU A 52 4.43 -7.70 -3.87
C LEU A 52 5.84 -7.83 -3.28
N PRO A 53 6.37 -9.06 -3.11
CA PRO A 53 7.69 -9.28 -2.55
C PRO A 53 8.77 -8.47 -3.27
N ALA A 54 9.78 -8.01 -2.53
CA ALA A 54 10.93 -7.27 -3.04
C ALA A 54 10.60 -5.95 -3.78
N THR A 55 9.36 -5.45 -3.70
CA THR A 55 9.00 -4.13 -4.27
C THR A 55 9.07 -2.99 -3.26
N LEU A 56 9.03 -3.30 -1.96
CA LEU A 56 9.03 -2.31 -0.88
C LEU A 56 10.36 -1.56 -0.80
N LYS A 57 10.29 -0.24 -0.84
CA LYS A 57 11.42 0.66 -0.63
C LYS A 57 11.04 1.73 0.38
N VAL A 58 11.99 2.06 1.25
CA VAL A 58 11.81 3.07 2.29
C VAL A 58 12.94 4.07 2.21
N TYR A 59 12.58 5.36 2.14
CA TYR A 59 13.50 6.48 2.00
C TYR A 59 13.32 7.45 3.17
N PRO A 60 14.36 7.76 3.96
CA PRO A 60 14.24 8.73 5.03
C PRO A 60 14.08 10.15 4.48
N ILE A 61 13.23 10.95 5.13
CA ILE A 61 13.11 12.39 4.91
C ILE A 61 13.69 13.09 6.14
N LYS A 62 14.80 13.81 5.95
CA LYS A 62 15.48 14.53 7.01
C LYS A 62 14.51 15.46 7.76
N ASP A 63 14.55 15.38 9.09
CA ASP A 63 13.77 16.19 10.04
C ASP A 63 12.24 16.12 9.88
N PHE A 64 11.73 15.10 9.17
CA PHE A 64 10.29 14.93 8.95
C PHE A 64 9.80 13.49 9.17
N GLY A 65 10.43 12.49 8.54
CA GLY A 65 9.94 11.11 8.58
C GLY A 65 10.51 10.24 7.47
N ALA A 66 9.64 9.57 6.70
CA ALA A 66 10.05 8.64 5.64
C ALA A 66 9.01 8.54 4.52
N ILE A 67 9.46 8.15 3.33
CA ILE A 67 8.62 7.72 2.21
C ILE A 67 8.69 6.20 2.15
N GLU A 68 7.54 5.55 2.05
CA GLU A 68 7.39 4.13 1.78
C GLU A 68 6.72 3.96 0.42
N GLU A 69 7.33 3.21 -0.49
CA GLU A 69 6.73 2.91 -1.79
C GLU A 69 6.88 1.43 -2.15
N GLY A 70 6.00 0.95 -3.03
CA GLY A 70 6.02 -0.41 -3.52
C GLY A 70 4.84 -0.70 -4.43
N GLU A 71 4.60 -1.98 -4.69
CA GLU A 71 3.45 -2.43 -5.48
C GLU A 71 2.53 -3.34 -4.64
N HIS A 72 1.24 -3.04 -4.67
CA HIS A 72 0.21 -3.91 -4.12
C HIS A 72 -0.43 -4.72 -5.22
N ARG A 73 -0.71 -5.99 -4.94
CA ARG A 73 -1.75 -6.75 -5.65
C ARG A 73 -3.06 -6.73 -4.88
N PHE A 74 -4.15 -6.77 -5.63
CA PHE A 74 -5.52 -6.76 -5.11
C PHE A 74 -6.16 -8.11 -5.41
N CYS A 75 -6.53 -8.81 -4.34
CA CYS A 75 -7.15 -10.12 -4.39
C CYS A 75 -8.58 -10.03 -3.85
N GLU A 76 -9.54 -10.55 -4.60
CA GLU A 76 -10.91 -10.68 -4.12
C GLU A 76 -10.98 -11.77 -3.05
N ILE A 77 -11.62 -11.46 -1.93
CA ILE A 77 -11.70 -12.37 -0.78
C ILE A 77 -12.61 -13.56 -1.10
N ALA A 78 -13.73 -13.33 -1.79
CA ALA A 78 -14.72 -14.36 -2.08
C ALA A 78 -14.21 -15.44 -3.05
N SER A 79 -13.50 -15.02 -4.10
CA SER A 79 -12.99 -15.94 -5.14
C SER A 79 -11.53 -16.34 -4.94
N GLY A 80 -10.77 -15.60 -4.12
CA GLY A 80 -9.32 -15.75 -3.99
C GLY A 80 -8.53 -15.21 -5.19
N LYS A 81 -9.20 -14.71 -6.23
CA LYS A 81 -8.58 -14.29 -7.47
C LYS A 81 -7.85 -12.95 -7.30
N CYS A 82 -6.60 -12.88 -7.75
CA CYS A 82 -5.81 -11.66 -7.78
C CYS A 82 -5.68 -11.15 -9.21
N GLU A 83 -6.19 -9.96 -9.50
CA GLU A 83 -6.19 -9.42 -10.87
C GLU A 83 -5.65 -8.00 -11.00
N GLY A 84 -5.64 -7.22 -9.91
CA GLY A 84 -5.17 -5.84 -9.93
C GLY A 84 -3.76 -5.68 -9.36
N ILE A 85 -2.96 -4.82 -9.97
CA ILE A 85 -1.74 -4.25 -9.40
C ILE A 85 -1.86 -2.73 -9.38
N ALA A 86 -1.34 -2.11 -8.33
CA ALA A 86 -1.09 -0.67 -8.31
C ALA A 86 0.18 -0.36 -7.52
N LYS A 87 0.89 0.67 -7.97
CA LYS A 87 1.94 1.30 -7.19
C LYS A 87 1.32 2.08 -6.05
N PHE A 88 2.02 2.15 -4.94
CA PHE A 88 1.66 3.02 -3.83
C PHE A 88 2.86 3.83 -3.37
N LEU A 89 2.58 5.00 -2.83
CA LEU A 89 3.54 5.83 -2.12
C LEU A 89 2.85 6.36 -0.87
N ILE A 90 3.48 6.19 0.28
CA ILE A 90 3.01 6.67 1.56
C ILE A 90 4.08 7.60 2.14
N VAL A 91 3.65 8.80 2.53
CA VAL A 91 4.52 9.74 3.25
C VAL A 91 4.20 9.65 4.73
N TRP A 92 5.18 9.24 5.51
CA TRP A 92 5.14 9.13 6.95
C TRP A 92 5.82 10.32 7.60
N GLN A 93 5.16 10.89 8.61
CA GLN A 93 5.73 11.88 9.52
C GLN A 93 6.04 11.22 10.86
N SER A 94 7.24 11.46 11.37
CA SER A 94 7.65 11.06 12.72
C SER A 94 7.55 12.25 13.66
N THR A 95 6.69 12.14 14.68
CA THR A 95 6.46 13.17 15.70
C THR A 95 7.04 12.73 17.05
N GLY A 96 8.32 12.33 17.04
CA GLY A 96 9.04 11.82 18.21
C GLY A 96 8.57 10.43 18.63
N ALA A 97 7.40 10.35 19.28
CA ALA A 97 6.85 9.09 19.81
C ALA A 97 5.88 8.38 18.86
N LYS A 98 5.50 9.00 17.74
CA LYS A 98 4.44 8.49 16.86
C LYS A 98 4.76 8.70 15.38
N TRP A 99 4.48 7.67 14.60
CA TRP A 99 4.43 7.73 13.14
C TRP A 99 3.00 8.01 12.68
N GLN A 100 2.84 8.95 11.76
CA GLN A 100 1.55 9.31 11.19
C GLN A 100 1.69 9.33 9.67
N ILE A 101 0.77 8.68 8.97
CA ILE A 101 0.66 8.82 7.53
C ILE A 101 0.18 10.26 7.28
N THR A 102 0.78 10.96 6.34
CA THR A 102 0.38 12.33 5.96
C THR A 102 -0.18 12.39 4.55
N ARG A 103 0.31 11.51 3.68
CA ARG A 103 -0.17 11.33 2.30
C ARG A 103 -0.15 9.86 1.96
N VAL A 104 -1.14 9.45 1.18
CA VAL A 104 -1.20 8.13 0.53
C VAL A 104 -1.43 8.42 -0.92
N LEU A 105 -0.72 7.74 -1.80
CA LEU A 105 -0.97 7.74 -3.23
C LEU A 105 -1.09 6.28 -3.65
N SER A 106 -2.03 6.01 -4.54
CA SER A 106 -2.14 4.73 -5.23
C SER A 106 -2.32 5.05 -6.70
N TYR A 107 -1.45 4.56 -7.56
CA TYR A 107 -1.35 5.00 -8.95
C TYR A 107 -0.86 3.86 -9.84
N GLY A 108 -0.94 4.05 -11.16
CA GLY A 108 -0.51 3.03 -12.12
C GLY A 108 -1.35 1.75 -12.05
N HIS A 109 -2.63 1.86 -11.68
CA HIS A 109 -3.55 0.73 -11.63
C HIS A 109 -3.56 0.00 -12.96
N ARG A 110 -3.30 -1.30 -12.95
CA ARG A 110 -3.29 -2.18 -14.11
C ARG A 110 -3.70 -3.59 -13.73
N SER A 111 -4.04 -4.38 -14.74
CA SER A 111 -4.21 -5.82 -14.55
C SER A 111 -2.85 -6.50 -14.43
N LEU A 112 -2.81 -7.62 -13.72
CA LEU A 112 -1.70 -8.56 -13.78
C LEU A 112 -1.52 -9.06 -15.23
N THR A 113 -0.27 -9.12 -15.69
CA THR A 113 0.07 -9.79 -16.96
C THR A 113 0.09 -11.31 -16.77
N GLY A 114 -0.06 -12.07 -17.86
CA GLY A 114 -0.01 -13.54 -17.79
C GLY A 114 1.28 -14.08 -17.17
N THR A 115 2.43 -13.46 -17.46
CA THR A 115 3.73 -13.81 -16.87
C THR A 115 3.76 -13.56 -15.36
N GLU A 116 3.20 -12.44 -14.89
CA GLU A 116 3.13 -12.14 -13.45
C GLU A 116 2.17 -13.09 -12.74
N GLN A 117 1.04 -13.44 -13.35
CA GLN A 117 0.13 -14.46 -12.80
C GLN A 117 0.86 -15.80 -12.63
N GLN A 118 1.59 -16.24 -13.66
CA GLN A 118 2.37 -17.49 -13.60
C GLN A 118 3.49 -17.43 -12.56
N THR A 119 4.20 -16.31 -12.46
CA THR A 119 5.31 -16.13 -11.50
C THR A 119 4.79 -16.17 -10.06
N LEU A 120 3.65 -15.53 -9.80
CA LEU A 120 3.04 -15.52 -8.48
C LEU A 120 2.41 -16.88 -8.14
N ALA A 121 1.79 -17.58 -9.11
CA ALA A 121 1.31 -18.95 -8.93
C ALA A 121 2.47 -19.91 -8.58
N ALA A 122 3.58 -19.83 -9.32
CA ALA A 122 4.78 -20.64 -9.08
C ALA A 122 5.42 -20.36 -7.70
N ALA A 123 5.31 -19.14 -7.19
CA ALA A 123 5.76 -18.76 -5.86
C ALA A 123 4.79 -19.19 -4.74
N GLY A 124 3.70 -19.90 -5.05
CA GLY A 124 2.66 -20.29 -4.07
C GLY A 124 1.79 -19.12 -3.61
N GLN A 125 1.73 -18.06 -4.40
CA GLN A 125 1.08 -16.79 -4.06
C GLN A 125 -0.24 -16.55 -4.81
N ILE A 126 -0.64 -17.49 -5.66
CA ILE A 126 -1.95 -17.58 -6.32
C ILE A 126 -2.32 -19.07 -6.34
N GLN A 127 -3.59 -19.42 -6.06
CA GLN A 127 -4.13 -20.76 -6.29
C GLN A 127 -4.65 -20.89 -7.73
#